data_AF-A0A3M0WZV7-F1
#
_entry.id   AF-A0A3M0WZV7-F1
#
_cell.length_a   1.000
_cell.length_b   1.000
_cell.length_c   1.000
_cell.angle_alpha   90.00
_cell.angle_beta   90.00
_cell.angle_gamma   90.00
#
_symmetry.space_group_name_H-M   'P 1'
#
loop_
_entity.id
_entity.type
_entity.pdbx_description
1 polymer ?
#
loop_
_entity_poly.entity_id
_entity_poly.type
_entity_poly.pdbx_seq_one_letter_code
_entity_poly.pdbx_strand_id
1 'polypeptide(L)'
;MNDNKIIIRGAKIHNLKNIDLDIPKNKLVVFTGLSGSGKSSLAFDTIYAEGQRRYMESLSGYARQFLEMQDKPDVDEISGLSPTIAINQKTSSHNPRSTVGTISEIYDYLRVLYARVAKPYHPETGKVILPLTFSDLEGKIIDAVKKSDVLLFAPMVEDKKGDFNGVLQAAKNAEFSQVRYDGVILDVDEAIALKKQKNKKHSIEILVEKIEQDKNISQEKIKTVLNRALDLGNGELILYKDRNGEDEKIVLGYELPNGFRIADIEPRFFSFNSPQGACSSCTGLGVKLVFEPEFVIPNKKLTIEQGAVKPWNRIAGNQKGYMEVLRTVAKKKKIDLNKPIEKLSAKQYK
;
A
#
# COMPACT_ATOMS: atom_id res chain seq x y z
N MET A 1 22.69 20.94 42.47
CA MET A 1 24.15 20.72 42.36
C MET A 1 24.42 20.18 40.97
N ASN A 2 25.22 20.88 40.17
CA ASN A 2 25.55 20.47 38.81
C ASN A 2 26.52 19.28 38.89
N ASP A 3 26.00 18.05 38.93
CA ASP A 3 26.82 16.87 38.69
C ASP A 3 27.24 16.86 37.23
N ASN A 4 28.35 17.55 36.96
CA ASN A 4 28.97 17.69 35.64
C ASN A 4 29.75 16.42 35.22
N LYS A 5 29.47 15.29 35.89
CA LYS A 5 30.07 13.99 35.66
C LYS A 5 29.00 12.91 35.68
N ILE A 6 29.25 11.82 34.96
CA ILE A 6 28.58 10.54 35.11
C ILE A 6 29.52 9.70 35.98
N ILE A 7 29.02 9.28 37.13
CA ILE A 7 29.80 8.57 38.14
C ILE A 7 29.36 7.11 38.09
N ILE A 8 30.30 6.21 37.85
CA ILE A 8 30.09 4.76 37.79
C ILE A 8 30.90 4.13 38.91
N ARG A 9 30.25 3.30 39.72
CA ARG A 9 30.87 2.55 40.81
C ARG A 9 30.59 1.06 40.67
N GLY A 10 31.64 0.27 40.76
CA GLY A 10 31.60 -1.19 40.79
C GLY A 10 30.99 -1.86 39.56
N ALA A 11 31.34 -1.43 38.34
CA ALA A 11 30.86 -2.11 37.13
C ALA A 11 31.55 -3.47 36.94
N LYS A 12 30.73 -4.52 36.78
CA LYS A 12 31.14 -5.95 36.77
C LYS A 12 30.65 -6.73 35.55
N ILE A 13 29.96 -6.06 34.62
CA ILE A 13 29.41 -6.71 33.42
C ILE A 13 30.48 -7.41 32.58
N HIS A 14 30.21 -8.67 32.22
CA HIS A 14 31.09 -9.52 31.43
C HIS A 14 32.49 -9.68 32.05
N ASN A 15 33.51 -9.04 31.47
CA ASN A 15 34.89 -9.16 31.91
C ASN A 15 35.39 -7.93 32.71
N LEU A 16 34.50 -6.97 33.02
CA LEU A 16 34.81 -5.84 33.87
C LEU A 16 35.15 -6.32 35.30
N LYS A 17 36.19 -5.74 35.88
CA LYS A 17 36.76 -6.17 37.17
C LYS A 17 36.41 -5.19 38.28
N ASN A 18 35.12 -4.99 38.54
CA ASN A 18 34.61 -4.09 39.58
C ASN A 18 35.21 -2.68 39.45
N ILE A 19 35.02 -2.05 38.29
CA ILE A 19 35.69 -0.79 37.96
C ILE A 19 34.87 0.42 38.39
N ASP A 20 35.59 1.46 38.85
CA ASP A 20 35.05 2.78 39.15
C ASP A 20 35.53 3.78 38.10
N LEU A 21 34.63 4.64 37.61
CA LEU A 21 34.94 5.63 36.59
C LEU A 21 34.12 6.90 36.75
N ASP A 22 34.76 8.05 36.58
CA ASP A 22 34.12 9.36 36.49
C ASP A 22 34.25 9.90 35.06
N ILE A 23 33.14 10.04 34.35
CA ILE A 23 33.09 10.53 32.96
C ILE A 23 32.61 11.97 32.95
N PRO A 24 33.33 12.94 32.36
CA PRO A 24 32.86 14.31 32.27
C PRO A 24 31.66 14.43 31.31
N LYS A 25 30.61 15.16 31.73
CA LYS A 25 29.45 15.45 30.88
C LYS A 25 29.78 16.52 29.83
N ASN A 26 28.96 16.57 28.78
CA ASN A 26 29.02 17.59 27.73
C ASN A 26 30.39 17.66 27.03
N LYS A 27 31.07 16.52 26.95
CA LYS A 27 32.38 16.34 26.31
C LYS A 27 32.29 15.15 25.36
N LEU A 28 33.09 15.20 24.29
CA LEU A 28 33.32 14.01 23.47
C LEU A 28 34.29 13.09 24.22
N VAL A 29 33.77 11.97 24.73
CA VAL A 29 34.56 10.98 25.48
C VAL A 29 34.80 9.77 24.57
N VAL A 30 36.06 9.35 24.47
CA VAL A 30 36.47 8.23 23.62
C VAL A 30 36.99 7.10 24.50
N PHE A 31 36.35 5.93 24.40
CA PHE A 31 36.84 4.69 25.01
C PHE A 31 37.80 4.00 24.05
N THR A 32 39.03 3.73 24.49
CA THR A 32 40.08 3.10 23.68
C THR A 32 40.73 1.93 24.42
N GLY A 33 41.40 1.03 23.69
CA GLY A 33 42.03 -0.18 24.24
C GLY A 33 41.93 -1.39 23.31
N LEU A 34 42.64 -2.48 23.65
CA LEU A 34 42.71 -3.72 22.86
C LEU A 34 41.34 -4.37 22.63
N SER A 35 41.19 -5.14 21.55
CA SER A 35 39.95 -5.92 21.34
C SER A 35 39.69 -6.83 22.55
N GLY A 36 38.43 -6.91 23.00
CA GLY A 36 38.06 -7.66 24.20
C GLY A 36 38.39 -6.99 25.54
N SER A 37 38.94 -5.78 25.58
CA SER A 37 39.28 -5.09 26.84
C SER A 37 38.09 -4.61 27.71
N GLY A 38 36.85 -4.96 27.35
CA GLY A 38 35.65 -4.53 28.09
C GLY A 38 35.07 -3.17 27.69
N LYS A 39 35.56 -2.52 26.61
CA LYS A 39 35.03 -1.22 26.12
C LYS A 39 33.53 -1.28 25.83
N SER A 40 33.10 -2.28 25.05
CA SER A 40 31.70 -2.45 24.69
C SER A 40 30.85 -2.81 25.90
N SER A 41 31.38 -3.63 26.81
CA SER A 41 30.72 -4.00 28.06
C SER A 41 30.45 -2.78 28.94
N LEU A 42 31.40 -1.85 29.04
CA LEU A 42 31.21 -0.61 29.77
C LEU A 42 30.27 0.37 29.03
N ALA A 43 30.50 0.62 27.73
CA ALA A 43 29.75 1.62 26.98
C ALA A 43 28.30 1.21 26.66
N PHE A 44 28.11 0.00 26.12
CA PHE A 44 26.81 -0.47 25.66
C PHE A 44 26.08 -1.27 26.75
N ASP A 45 26.74 -2.27 27.32
CA ASP A 45 26.07 -3.21 28.21
C ASP A 45 25.89 -2.64 29.63
N THR A 46 26.66 -1.62 30.03
CA THR A 46 26.53 -0.93 31.32
C THR A 46 25.87 0.44 31.17
N ILE A 47 26.56 1.42 30.57
CA ILE A 47 26.13 2.84 30.56
C ILE A 47 24.85 3.02 29.74
N TYR A 48 24.83 2.53 28.49
CA TYR A 48 23.67 2.66 27.62
C TYR A 48 22.49 1.82 28.13
N ALA A 49 22.72 0.57 28.56
CA ALA A 49 21.67 -0.28 29.10
C ALA A 49 20.99 0.37 30.33
N GLU A 50 21.77 0.90 31.27
CA GLU A 50 21.23 1.53 32.47
C GLU A 50 20.50 2.85 32.14
N GLY A 51 21.02 3.64 31.19
CA GLY A 51 20.39 4.89 30.77
C GLY A 51 19.07 4.67 30.05
N GLN A 52 19.00 3.64 29.19
CA GLN A 52 17.78 3.22 28.53
C GLN A 52 16.76 2.70 29.53
N ARG A 53 17.18 1.83 30.46
CA ARG A 53 16.31 1.26 31.51
C ARG A 53 15.67 2.36 32.36
N ARG A 54 16.46 3.28 32.91
CA ARG A 54 15.96 4.39 33.74
C ARG A 54 15.00 5.31 32.98
N TYR A 55 15.31 5.59 31.72
CA TYR A 55 14.43 6.40 30.87
C TYR A 55 13.09 5.68 30.64
N MET A 56 13.12 4.39 30.32
CA MET A 56 11.90 3.61 30.13
C MET A 56 11.09 3.46 31.43
N GLU A 57 11.73 3.39 32.60
CA GLU A 57 11.05 3.33 33.91
C GLU A 57 10.27 4.61 34.23
N SER A 58 10.65 5.74 33.61
CA SER A 58 9.93 7.00 33.70
C SER A 58 8.69 7.07 32.80
N LEU A 59 8.53 6.11 31.86
CA LEU A 59 7.34 6.01 31.00
C LEU A 59 6.14 5.45 31.78
N SER A 60 5.04 5.19 31.07
CA SER A 60 3.77 4.76 31.65
C SER A 60 3.91 3.53 32.55
N GLY A 61 3.01 3.38 33.53
CA GLY A 61 3.00 2.24 34.45
C GLY A 61 2.92 0.86 33.75
N TYR A 62 2.35 0.81 32.54
CA TYR A 62 2.33 -0.38 31.68
C TYR A 62 3.71 -0.69 31.10
N ALA A 63 4.48 0.32 30.67
CA ALA A 63 5.83 0.11 30.13
C ALA A 63 6.79 -0.50 31.18
N ARG A 64 6.56 -0.21 32.47
CA ARG A 64 7.34 -0.80 33.58
C ARG A 64 7.21 -2.32 33.65
N GLN A 65 6.05 -2.89 33.33
CA GLN A 65 5.84 -4.34 33.35
C GLN A 65 6.73 -5.08 32.35
N PHE A 66 7.13 -4.43 31.25
CA PHE A 66 8.04 -5.00 30.25
C PHE A 66 9.52 -4.77 30.55
N LEU A 67 9.84 -3.85 31.46
CA LEU A 67 11.22 -3.58 31.88
C LEU A 67 11.73 -4.57 32.91
N GLU A 68 10.85 -5.12 33.75
CA GLU A 68 11.20 -6.18 34.71
C GLU A 68 11.72 -7.44 34.01
N MET A 69 11.49 -7.60 32.70
CA MET A 69 12.04 -8.68 31.88
C MET A 69 13.45 -8.41 31.34
N GLN A 70 14.01 -7.21 31.48
CA GLN A 70 15.38 -6.91 31.07
C GLN A 70 16.34 -7.05 32.25
N ASP A 71 17.39 -7.84 32.07
CA ASP A 71 18.44 -8.02 33.08
C ASP A 71 19.06 -6.67 33.44
N LYS A 72 19.05 -6.35 34.74
CA LYS A 72 19.73 -5.14 35.23
C LYS A 72 21.23 -5.30 35.03
N PRO A 73 21.92 -4.27 34.52
CA PRO A 73 23.37 -4.29 34.40
C PRO A 73 24.02 -4.53 35.77
N ASP A 74 25.04 -5.40 35.81
CA ASP A 74 25.81 -5.69 37.02
C ASP A 74 26.76 -4.52 37.35
N VAL A 75 26.22 -3.55 38.11
CA VAL A 75 26.90 -2.34 38.56
C VAL A 75 26.35 -1.93 39.94
N ASP A 76 27.22 -1.49 40.84
CA ASP A 76 26.83 -1.14 42.20
C ASP A 76 26.06 0.20 42.23
N GLU A 77 26.59 1.23 41.56
CA GLU A 77 25.90 2.52 41.44
C GLU A 77 26.29 3.24 40.14
N ILE A 78 25.30 3.87 39.51
CA ILE A 78 25.55 4.90 38.49
C ILE A 78 24.75 6.15 38.85
N SER A 79 25.41 7.30 38.94
CA SER A 79 24.75 8.59 39.18
C SER A 79 25.11 9.62 38.11
N GLY A 80 24.25 10.63 37.97
CA GLY A 80 24.38 11.63 36.91
C GLY A 80 24.13 11.11 35.50
N LEU A 81 23.53 9.94 35.28
CA LEU A 81 23.28 9.41 33.93
C LEU A 81 22.13 10.16 33.22
N SER A 82 22.34 10.56 31.97
CA SER A 82 21.29 11.12 31.09
C SER A 82 20.59 10.01 30.32
N PRO A 83 19.39 10.23 29.73
CA PRO A 83 18.82 9.32 28.75
C PRO A 83 19.82 9.03 27.63
N THR A 84 20.05 7.75 27.34
CA THR A 84 21.10 7.30 26.41
C THR A 84 20.52 6.79 25.10
N ILE A 85 21.24 7.05 24.00
CA ILE A 85 20.95 6.51 22.66
C ILE A 85 22.21 5.79 22.17
N ALA A 86 22.08 4.52 21.78
CA ALA A 86 23.16 3.77 21.16
C ALA A 86 23.07 3.88 19.64
N ILE A 87 24.15 4.35 19.03
CA ILE A 87 24.34 4.30 17.58
C ILE A 87 25.43 3.25 17.33
N ASN A 88 25.04 2.11 16.77
CA ASN A 88 25.95 1.01 16.46
C ASN A 88 25.80 0.58 15.00
N GLN A 89 26.69 -0.30 14.54
CA GLN A 89 26.66 -0.84 13.17
C GLN A 89 25.78 -2.09 13.04
N LYS A 90 24.91 -2.41 14.01
CA LYS A 90 24.01 -3.56 13.84
C LYS A 90 23.07 -3.23 12.68
N THR A 91 23.17 -4.01 11.61
CA THR A 91 22.33 -3.86 10.42
C THR A 91 20.88 -3.91 10.83
N SER A 92 20.11 -2.86 10.51
CA SER A 92 18.66 -2.89 10.58
C SER A 92 18.15 -4.12 9.82
N SER A 93 17.18 -4.83 10.38
CA SER A 93 16.47 -5.94 9.74
C SER A 93 16.29 -5.71 8.23
N HIS A 94 16.66 -6.70 7.41
CA HIS A 94 16.42 -6.68 5.97
C HIS A 94 14.93 -6.85 5.69
N ASN A 95 14.19 -5.75 5.79
CA ASN A 95 12.84 -5.67 5.25
C ASN A 95 12.93 -5.16 3.80
N PRO A 96 12.47 -5.93 2.80
CA PRO A 96 12.54 -5.53 1.39
C PRO A 96 11.74 -4.27 1.06
N ARG A 97 10.84 -3.85 1.95
CA ARG A 97 10.07 -2.60 1.84
C ARG A 97 10.69 -1.43 2.62
N SER A 98 11.80 -1.64 3.31
CA SER A 98 12.54 -0.55 3.95
C SER A 98 13.59 -0.02 2.99
N THR A 99 13.53 1.28 2.72
CA THR A 99 14.47 1.99 1.86
C THR A 99 15.17 3.08 2.67
N VAL A 100 16.22 3.69 2.10
CA VAL A 100 16.87 4.86 2.71
C VAL A 100 15.84 5.97 2.96
N GLY A 101 14.90 6.18 2.05
CA GLY A 101 13.86 7.19 2.18
C GLY A 101 12.88 6.93 3.32
N THR A 102 12.53 5.66 3.61
CA THR A 102 11.65 5.34 4.73
C THR A 102 12.39 5.39 6.07
N ILE A 103 13.66 4.98 6.12
CA ILE A 103 14.46 5.01 7.35
C ILE A 103 14.77 6.44 7.77
N SER A 104 15.03 7.33 6.81
CA SER A 104 15.30 8.75 7.05
C SER A 104 14.04 9.61 7.16
N GLU A 105 12.85 9.02 7.02
CA GLU A 105 11.55 9.71 6.91
C GLU A 105 11.43 10.72 5.75
N ILE A 106 12.47 10.93 4.93
CA ILE A 106 12.44 11.81 3.77
C ILE A 106 11.31 11.41 2.81
N TYR A 107 11.07 10.11 2.64
CA TYR A 107 9.98 9.62 1.81
C TYR A 107 8.62 10.06 2.37
N ASP A 108 8.45 10.11 3.68
CA ASP A 108 7.20 10.49 4.31
C ASP A 108 6.87 11.97 4.04
N TYR A 109 7.88 12.84 4.07
CA TYR A 109 7.76 14.24 3.62
C TYR A 109 7.46 14.34 2.13
N LEU A 110 8.11 13.53 1.29
CA LEU A 110 7.82 13.51 -0.16
C LEU A 110 6.36 13.14 -0.44
N ARG A 111 5.79 12.17 0.29
CA ARG A 111 4.37 11.81 0.14
C ARG A 111 3.45 12.99 0.43
N VAL A 112 3.74 13.75 1.49
CA VAL A 112 2.97 14.95 1.84
C VAL A 112 3.14 16.03 0.78
N LEU A 113 4.36 16.27 0.32
CA LEU A 113 4.66 17.24 -0.72
C LEU A 113 3.86 16.92 -2.00
N TYR A 114 3.97 15.69 -2.51
CA TYR A 114 3.27 15.29 -3.72
C TYR A 114 1.74 15.37 -3.57
N ALA A 115 1.19 14.97 -2.43
CA ALA A 115 -0.25 15.08 -2.18
C ALA A 115 -0.76 16.53 -2.18
N ARG A 116 0.06 17.49 -1.76
CA ARG A 116 -0.37 18.88 -1.60
C ARG A 116 -0.15 19.75 -2.83
N VAL A 117 0.91 19.51 -3.61
CA VAL A 117 1.30 20.42 -4.71
C VAL A 117 1.44 19.78 -6.07
N ALA A 118 1.47 18.44 -6.17
CA ALA A 118 1.64 17.80 -7.46
C ALA A 118 0.36 17.90 -8.30
N LYS A 119 0.54 18.17 -9.59
CA LYS A 119 -0.54 18.07 -10.57
C LYS A 119 -0.64 16.61 -11.04
N PRO A 120 -1.81 15.96 -10.94
CA PRO A 120 -1.97 14.61 -11.46
C PRO A 120 -2.07 14.64 -13.00
N TYR A 121 -1.52 13.62 -13.62
CA TYR A 121 -1.51 13.46 -15.07
C TYR A 121 -2.08 12.09 -15.44
N HIS A 122 -2.81 12.05 -16.56
CA HIS A 122 -3.31 10.82 -17.13
C HIS A 122 -2.14 10.02 -17.76
N PRO A 123 -1.79 8.81 -17.29
CA PRO A 123 -0.65 8.03 -17.79
C PRO A 123 -0.60 7.82 -19.31
N GLU A 124 -1.75 7.59 -19.98
CA GLU A 124 -1.75 7.33 -21.43
C GLU A 124 -1.72 8.61 -22.29
N THR A 125 -2.43 9.67 -21.88
CA THR A 125 -2.61 10.88 -22.69
C THR A 125 -1.68 12.02 -22.27
N GLY A 126 -1.08 11.95 -21.08
CA GLY A 126 -0.24 12.99 -20.51
C GLY A 126 -0.99 14.29 -20.15
N LYS A 127 -2.33 14.29 -20.22
CA LYS A 127 -3.13 15.47 -19.87
C LYS A 127 -3.25 15.63 -18.37
N VAL A 128 -3.29 16.87 -17.89
CA VAL A 128 -3.55 17.18 -16.49
C VAL A 128 -4.97 16.74 -16.15
N ILE A 129 -5.12 15.99 -15.07
CA ILE A 129 -6.42 15.66 -14.50
C ILE A 129 -6.77 16.81 -13.56
N LEU A 130 -7.85 17.53 -13.87
CA LEU A 130 -8.37 18.54 -12.96
C LEU A 130 -9.47 17.90 -12.12
N PRO A 131 -9.53 18.21 -10.81
CA PRO A 131 -10.64 17.75 -10.01
C PRO A 131 -11.91 18.41 -10.52
N LEU A 132 -12.96 17.63 -10.74
CA LEU A 132 -14.25 18.21 -11.05
C LEU A 132 -14.80 18.87 -9.79
N THR A 133 -15.04 20.18 -9.83
CA THR A 133 -15.61 20.91 -8.68
C THR A 133 -17.12 20.97 -8.75
N PHE A 134 -17.76 21.31 -7.62
CA PHE A 134 -19.19 21.59 -7.58
C PHE A 134 -19.62 22.67 -8.58
N SER A 135 -18.82 23.72 -8.75
CA SER A 135 -19.13 24.79 -9.71
C SER A 135 -19.08 24.30 -11.16
N ASP A 136 -18.17 23.40 -11.48
CA ASP A 136 -18.06 22.81 -12.83
C ASP A 136 -19.25 21.89 -13.11
N LEU A 137 -19.69 21.13 -12.09
CA LEU A 137 -20.89 20.29 -12.15
C LEU A 137 -22.16 21.10 -12.37
N GLU A 138 -22.34 22.18 -11.61
CA GLU A 138 -23.46 23.11 -11.78
C GLU A 138 -23.52 23.62 -13.23
N GLY A 139 -22.39 24.10 -13.76
CA GLY A 139 -22.30 24.56 -15.16
C GLY A 139 -22.68 23.47 -16.15
N LYS A 140 -22.14 22.25 -15.99
CA LYS A 140 -22.46 21.10 -16.86
C LYS A 140 -23.95 20.76 -16.85
N ILE A 141 -24.59 20.72 -15.67
CA ILE A 141 -26.02 20.39 -15.56
C ILE A 141 -26.87 21.47 -16.21
N ILE A 142 -26.58 22.75 -15.95
CA ILE A 142 -27.30 23.88 -16.56
C ILE A 142 -27.22 23.80 -18.10
N ASP A 143 -26.04 23.50 -18.64
CA ASP A 143 -25.86 23.39 -20.09
C ASP A 143 -26.50 22.14 -20.69
N ALA A 144 -26.64 21.05 -19.92
CA ALA A 144 -27.39 19.87 -20.34
C ALA A 144 -28.90 20.14 -20.37
N VAL A 145 -29.44 20.77 -19.32
CA VAL A 145 -30.87 21.10 -19.18
C VAL A 145 -31.37 22.05 -20.28
N LYS A 146 -30.53 22.99 -20.74
CA LYS A 146 -30.86 23.85 -21.89
C LYS A 146 -31.10 23.08 -23.19
N LYS A 147 -30.59 21.85 -23.31
CA LYS A 147 -30.60 21.07 -24.55
C LYS A 147 -31.65 19.94 -24.56
N SER A 148 -32.03 19.44 -23.40
CA SER A 148 -33.00 18.36 -23.20
C SER A 148 -33.44 18.23 -21.75
N ASP A 149 -34.46 17.42 -21.51
CA ASP A 149 -34.77 16.90 -20.18
C ASP A 149 -33.60 16.09 -19.61
N VAL A 150 -33.41 16.21 -18.30
CA VAL A 150 -32.31 15.62 -17.56
C VAL A 150 -32.84 14.88 -16.33
N LEU A 151 -32.38 13.66 -16.13
CA LEU A 151 -32.62 12.87 -14.92
C LEU A 151 -31.29 12.75 -14.14
N LEU A 152 -31.33 13.06 -12.85
CA LEU A 152 -30.18 12.96 -11.96
C LEU A 152 -30.33 11.74 -11.07
N PHE A 153 -29.39 10.80 -11.18
CA PHE A 153 -29.38 9.60 -10.35
C PHE A 153 -28.18 9.59 -9.39
N ALA A 154 -28.40 9.07 -8.19
CA ALA A 154 -27.36 8.73 -7.22
C ALA A 154 -27.09 7.21 -7.28
N PRO A 155 -25.89 6.76 -7.72
CA PRO A 155 -25.59 5.34 -7.80
C PRO A 155 -25.33 4.75 -6.41
N MET A 156 -26.20 3.84 -5.95
CA MET A 156 -26.09 3.21 -4.62
C MET A 156 -25.40 1.85 -4.70
N VAL A 157 -25.63 1.10 -5.79
CA VAL A 157 -25.08 -0.23 -6.01
C VAL A 157 -24.68 -0.34 -7.48
N GLU A 158 -23.44 -0.77 -7.74
CA GLU A 158 -22.89 -0.94 -9.09
C GLU A 158 -22.32 -2.36 -9.20
N ASP A 159 -22.94 -3.21 -10.02
CA ASP A 159 -22.44 -4.56 -10.39
C ASP A 159 -22.16 -5.52 -9.21
N LYS A 160 -22.89 -5.40 -8.10
CA LYS A 160 -22.72 -6.26 -6.92
C LYS A 160 -23.78 -7.36 -6.86
N LYS A 161 -23.42 -8.51 -6.29
CA LYS A 161 -24.36 -9.61 -6.02
C LYS A 161 -25.06 -9.39 -4.68
N GLY A 162 -26.38 -9.56 -4.64
CA GLY A 162 -27.18 -9.37 -3.43
C GLY A 162 -28.65 -9.06 -3.73
N ASP A 163 -29.50 -9.02 -2.72
CA ASP A 163 -30.91 -8.59 -2.84
C ASP A 163 -31.12 -7.10 -2.54
N PHE A 164 -30.15 -6.44 -1.88
CA PHE A 164 -30.10 -4.99 -1.60
C PHE A 164 -31.42 -4.39 -1.08
N ASN A 165 -32.24 -5.19 -0.38
CA ASN A 165 -33.52 -4.73 0.18
C ASN A 165 -33.33 -3.58 1.17
N GLY A 166 -32.24 -3.59 1.94
CA GLY A 166 -31.91 -2.49 2.85
C GLY A 166 -31.72 -1.15 2.13
N VAL A 167 -31.13 -1.16 0.92
CA VAL A 167 -30.93 0.07 0.13
C VAL A 167 -32.27 0.63 -0.36
N LEU A 168 -33.15 -0.23 -0.87
CA LEU A 168 -34.48 0.23 -1.33
C LEU A 168 -35.39 0.66 -0.19
N GLN A 169 -35.34 -0.02 0.96
CA GLN A 169 -36.08 0.42 2.16
C GLN A 169 -35.55 1.76 2.68
N ALA A 170 -34.23 1.97 2.66
CA ALA A 170 -33.64 3.26 3.00
C ALA A 170 -34.10 4.35 2.03
N ALA A 171 -34.15 4.07 0.72
CA ALA A 171 -34.68 4.98 -0.28
C ALA A 171 -36.15 5.34 -0.02
N LYS A 172 -36.99 4.35 0.31
CA LYS A 172 -38.40 4.55 0.68
C LYS A 172 -38.54 5.42 1.93
N ASN A 173 -37.75 5.13 2.98
CA ASN A 173 -37.77 5.90 4.22
C ASN A 173 -37.27 7.34 4.04
N ALA A 174 -36.41 7.57 3.04
CA ALA A 174 -35.95 8.90 2.65
C ALA A 174 -36.87 9.59 1.61
N GLU A 175 -38.08 9.04 1.42
CA GLU A 175 -39.16 9.58 0.57
C GLU A 175 -38.79 9.71 -0.92
N PHE A 176 -37.91 8.84 -1.43
CA PHE A 176 -37.69 8.72 -2.87
C PHE A 176 -38.80 7.93 -3.53
N SER A 177 -39.32 8.44 -4.66
CA SER A 177 -40.44 7.85 -5.38
C SER A 177 -39.98 6.79 -6.39
N GLN A 178 -38.83 7.00 -7.04
CA GLN A 178 -38.37 6.18 -8.16
C GLN A 178 -36.91 5.74 -8.02
N VAL A 179 -36.60 4.56 -8.54
CA VAL A 179 -35.25 4.01 -8.68
C VAL A 179 -35.06 3.42 -10.06
N ARG A 180 -33.84 3.48 -10.59
CA ARG A 180 -33.42 2.71 -11.76
C ARG A 180 -32.77 1.41 -11.28
N TYR A 181 -33.44 0.29 -11.52
CA TYR A 181 -33.00 -1.06 -11.14
C TYR A 181 -32.64 -1.83 -12.41
N ASP A 182 -31.37 -2.23 -12.56
CA ASP A 182 -30.84 -2.93 -13.73
C ASP A 182 -31.22 -2.23 -15.06
N GLY A 183 -31.21 -0.89 -15.07
CA GLY A 183 -31.53 -0.05 -16.23
C GLY A 183 -33.02 0.27 -16.42
N VAL A 184 -33.92 -0.28 -15.61
CA VAL A 184 -35.37 0.00 -15.69
C VAL A 184 -35.78 0.94 -14.56
N ILE A 185 -36.44 2.05 -14.89
CA ILE A 185 -37.00 2.98 -13.91
C ILE A 185 -38.31 2.40 -13.38
N LEU A 186 -38.39 2.23 -12.06
CA LEU A 186 -39.51 1.64 -11.33
C LEU A 186 -39.82 2.50 -10.10
N ASP A 187 -41.06 2.44 -9.63
CA ASP A 187 -41.39 2.98 -8.32
C ASP A 187 -40.70 2.13 -7.22
N VAL A 188 -40.32 2.78 -6.11
CA VAL A 188 -39.56 2.09 -5.05
C VAL A 188 -40.33 0.87 -4.50
N ASP A 189 -41.65 0.99 -4.40
CA ASP A 189 -42.51 -0.10 -3.93
C ASP A 189 -42.51 -1.30 -4.88
N GLU A 190 -42.54 -1.05 -6.19
CA GLU A 190 -42.44 -2.10 -7.21
C GLU A 190 -41.05 -2.75 -7.18
N ALA A 191 -39.99 -1.95 -7.03
CA ALA A 191 -38.63 -2.45 -6.94
C ALA A 191 -38.38 -3.30 -5.67
N ILE A 192 -39.09 -3.02 -4.58
CA ILE A 192 -39.08 -3.85 -3.35
C ILE A 192 -39.83 -5.17 -3.58
N ALA A 193 -40.96 -5.14 -4.30
CA ALA A 193 -41.80 -6.31 -4.56
C ALA A 193 -41.20 -7.29 -5.60
N LEU A 194 -40.22 -6.85 -6.40
CA LEU A 194 -39.53 -7.70 -7.37
C LEU A 194 -38.86 -8.92 -6.72
N LYS A 195 -38.99 -10.09 -7.38
CA LYS A 195 -38.32 -11.32 -6.96
C LYS A 195 -36.85 -11.30 -7.37
N LYS A 196 -35.97 -10.96 -6.42
CA LYS A 196 -34.55 -10.72 -6.67
C LYS A 196 -33.72 -12.00 -6.68
N GLN A 197 -32.73 -12.06 -7.57
CA GLN A 197 -31.83 -13.20 -7.71
C GLN A 197 -30.51 -12.90 -7.00
N LYS A 198 -30.36 -13.38 -5.76
CA LYS A 198 -29.17 -13.13 -4.91
C LYS A 198 -27.82 -13.48 -5.57
N ASN A 199 -27.81 -14.37 -6.56
CA ASN A 199 -26.61 -14.82 -7.25
C ASN A 199 -26.24 -13.98 -8.48
N LYS A 200 -27.13 -13.10 -8.94
CA LYS A 200 -26.91 -12.21 -10.09
C LYS A 200 -26.36 -10.87 -9.62
N LYS A 201 -25.58 -10.21 -10.47
CA LYS A 201 -25.14 -8.84 -10.24
C LYS A 201 -26.31 -7.90 -10.53
N HIS A 202 -26.48 -6.89 -9.69
CA HIS A 202 -27.50 -5.87 -9.81
C HIS A 202 -26.89 -4.47 -9.69
N SER A 203 -27.49 -3.50 -10.38
CA SER A 203 -27.19 -2.08 -10.28
C SER A 203 -28.44 -1.31 -9.86
N ILE A 204 -28.30 -0.45 -8.85
CA ILE A 204 -29.41 0.29 -8.24
C ILE A 204 -28.99 1.74 -8.11
N GLU A 205 -29.79 2.61 -8.70
CA GLU A 205 -29.55 4.04 -8.76
C GLU A 205 -30.83 4.77 -8.36
N ILE A 206 -30.75 5.70 -7.41
CA ILE A 206 -31.91 6.44 -6.91
C ILE A 206 -32.13 7.65 -7.79
N LEU A 207 -33.35 7.87 -8.29
CA LEU A 207 -33.69 9.11 -8.98
C LEU A 207 -33.84 10.22 -7.94
N VAL A 208 -32.95 11.21 -8.01
CA VAL A 208 -32.91 12.33 -7.06
C VAL A 208 -33.83 13.46 -7.52
N GLU A 209 -33.78 13.80 -8.80
CA GLU A 209 -34.57 14.89 -9.37
C GLU A 209 -34.73 14.70 -10.88
N LYS A 210 -35.90 15.12 -11.40
CA LYS A 210 -36.16 15.27 -12.83
C LYS A 210 -36.21 16.75 -13.17
N ILE A 211 -35.38 17.16 -14.12
CA ILE A 211 -35.30 18.54 -14.58
C ILE A 211 -35.78 18.59 -16.03
N GLU A 212 -36.90 19.28 -16.24
CA GLU A 212 -37.46 19.52 -17.57
C GLU A 212 -36.76 20.70 -18.26
N GLN A 213 -36.65 20.62 -19.59
CA GLN A 213 -36.22 21.71 -20.44
C GLN A 213 -37.15 22.93 -20.26
N ASP A 214 -36.60 24.14 -20.37
CA ASP A 214 -37.29 25.44 -20.24
C ASP A 214 -37.77 25.86 -18.84
N LYS A 215 -37.58 25.04 -17.79
CA LYS A 215 -37.70 25.52 -16.41
C LYS A 215 -36.46 26.34 -16.02
N ASN A 216 -36.65 27.62 -15.72
CA ASN A 216 -35.63 28.44 -15.05
C ASN A 216 -35.42 27.91 -13.63
N ILE A 217 -34.51 26.94 -13.48
CA ILE A 217 -34.10 26.44 -12.18
C ILE A 217 -33.12 27.45 -11.56
N SER A 218 -33.39 27.87 -10.33
CA SER A 218 -32.47 28.70 -9.57
C SER A 218 -31.18 27.95 -9.26
N GLN A 219 -30.04 28.64 -9.28
CA GLN A 219 -28.75 28.05 -8.91
C GLN A 219 -28.78 27.42 -7.51
N GLU A 220 -29.53 28.01 -6.57
CA GLU A 220 -29.71 27.44 -5.23
C GLU A 220 -30.39 26.07 -5.27
N LYS A 221 -31.42 25.88 -6.10
CA LYS A 221 -32.10 24.58 -6.20
C LYS A 221 -31.17 23.51 -6.80
N ILE A 222 -30.37 23.85 -7.80
CA ILE A 222 -29.37 22.92 -8.38
C ILE A 222 -28.35 22.51 -7.32
N LYS A 223 -27.86 23.46 -6.51
CA LYS A 223 -26.95 23.15 -5.39
C LYS A 223 -27.54 22.16 -4.41
N THR A 224 -28.79 22.35 -3.99
CA THR A 224 -29.45 21.45 -3.04
C THR A 224 -29.61 20.05 -3.61
N VAL A 225 -30.00 19.95 -4.89
CA VAL A 225 -30.16 18.67 -5.59
C VAL A 225 -28.81 17.98 -5.78
N LEU A 226 -27.77 18.71 -6.18
CA LEU A 226 -26.41 18.19 -6.33
C LEU A 226 -25.84 17.67 -5.01
N ASN A 227 -25.95 18.45 -3.92
CA ASN A 227 -25.51 18.01 -2.60
C ASN A 227 -26.22 16.72 -2.19
N ARG A 228 -27.55 16.66 -2.35
CA ARG A 228 -28.33 15.46 -2.04
C ARG A 228 -27.88 14.26 -2.89
N ALA A 229 -27.67 14.45 -4.19
CA ALA A 229 -27.25 13.38 -5.09
C ALA A 229 -25.84 12.87 -4.77
N LEU A 230 -24.89 13.77 -4.53
CA LEU A 230 -23.51 13.44 -4.21
C LEU A 230 -23.37 12.83 -2.82
N ASP A 231 -24.13 13.28 -1.82
CA ASP A 231 -24.13 12.69 -0.49
C ASP A 231 -24.65 11.24 -0.51
N LEU A 232 -25.69 10.97 -1.31
CA LEU A 232 -26.23 9.63 -1.49
C LEU A 232 -25.32 8.73 -2.32
N GLY A 233 -24.79 9.25 -3.43
CA GLY A 233 -23.89 8.55 -4.34
C GLY A 233 -22.43 8.52 -3.88
N ASN A 234 -22.13 8.99 -2.66
CA ASN A 234 -20.78 9.07 -2.09
C ASN A 234 -19.76 9.76 -3.03
N GLY A 235 -20.13 10.91 -3.57
CA GLY A 235 -19.34 11.72 -4.50
C GLY A 235 -19.59 11.42 -5.99
N GLU A 236 -20.56 10.57 -6.31
CA GLU A 236 -20.91 10.21 -7.70
C GLU A 236 -22.33 10.64 -8.04
N LEU A 237 -22.55 11.02 -9.29
CA LEU A 237 -23.87 11.17 -9.89
C LEU A 237 -23.90 10.55 -11.29
N ILE A 238 -25.09 10.19 -11.75
CA ILE A 238 -25.31 9.84 -13.16
C ILE A 238 -26.27 10.87 -13.74
N LEU A 239 -25.82 11.51 -14.80
CA LEU A 239 -26.58 12.49 -15.57
C LEU A 239 -27.13 11.79 -16.82
N TYR A 240 -28.42 11.48 -16.81
CA TYR A 240 -29.09 10.91 -17.98
C TYR A 240 -29.74 12.03 -18.80
N LYS A 241 -29.39 12.09 -20.09
CA LYS A 241 -29.92 13.08 -21.05
C LYS A 241 -30.93 12.41 -21.98
N ASP A 242 -32.20 12.80 -21.88
CA ASP A 242 -33.29 12.08 -22.54
C ASP A 242 -33.21 12.14 -24.08
N ARG A 243 -32.69 13.25 -24.62
CA ARG A 243 -32.56 13.46 -26.08
C ARG A 243 -31.64 12.46 -26.79
N ASN A 244 -30.63 11.94 -26.10
CA ASN A 244 -29.66 11.01 -26.67
C ASN A 244 -29.80 9.59 -26.08
N GLY A 245 -30.54 9.41 -24.98
CA GLY A 245 -30.54 8.17 -24.22
C GLY A 245 -29.17 7.83 -23.63
N GLU A 246 -28.33 8.84 -23.38
CA GLU A 246 -26.95 8.66 -22.93
C GLU A 246 -26.83 8.92 -21.43
N ASP A 247 -26.26 7.95 -20.72
CA ASP A 247 -25.77 8.11 -19.34
C ASP A 247 -24.38 8.73 -19.36
N GLU A 248 -24.25 9.95 -18.81
CA GLU A 248 -22.96 10.52 -18.45
C GLU A 248 -22.75 10.32 -16.94
N LYS A 249 -21.91 9.37 -16.57
CA LYS A 249 -21.48 9.21 -15.18
C LYS A 249 -20.51 10.34 -14.84
N ILE A 250 -20.79 11.07 -13.77
CA ILE A 250 -19.96 12.19 -13.33
C ILE A 250 -19.53 11.96 -11.88
N VAL A 251 -18.25 12.14 -11.62
CA VAL A 251 -17.63 11.93 -10.31
C VAL A 251 -17.02 13.24 -9.84
N LEU A 252 -17.28 13.61 -8.58
CA LEU A 252 -16.64 14.74 -7.93
C LEU A 252 -15.20 14.35 -7.54
N GLY A 253 -14.21 15.20 -7.87
CA GLY A 253 -12.80 14.90 -7.64
C GLY A 253 -12.07 14.40 -8.89
N TYR A 254 -11.02 13.59 -8.71
CA TYR A 254 -10.17 13.13 -9.82
C TYR A 254 -10.64 11.78 -10.37
N GLU A 255 -10.87 11.74 -11.68
CA GLU A 255 -11.09 10.51 -12.43
C GLU A 255 -9.79 10.05 -13.09
N LEU A 256 -9.29 8.88 -12.70
CA LEU A 256 -8.07 8.28 -13.27
C LEU A 256 -8.42 7.38 -14.47
N PRO A 257 -7.49 7.20 -15.45
CA PRO A 257 -7.65 6.38 -16.66
C PRO A 257 -8.28 5.00 -16.48
N ASN A 258 -8.03 4.36 -15.33
CA ASN A 258 -8.48 3.01 -15.05
C ASN A 258 -9.92 2.98 -14.47
N GLY A 259 -10.65 4.11 -14.53
CA GLY A 259 -11.92 4.32 -13.83
C GLY A 259 -11.77 4.45 -12.31
N PHE A 260 -10.54 4.61 -11.81
CA PHE A 260 -10.26 4.73 -10.38
C PHE A 260 -10.57 6.15 -9.91
N ARG A 261 -11.38 6.25 -8.86
CA ARG A 261 -11.90 7.51 -8.32
C ARG A 261 -11.10 7.87 -7.08
N ILE A 262 -10.60 9.09 -7.01
CA ILE A 262 -10.06 9.64 -5.76
C ILE A 262 -10.69 11.01 -5.51
N ALA A 263 -11.37 11.15 -4.38
CA ALA A 263 -11.97 12.41 -3.96
C ALA A 263 -10.89 13.49 -3.81
N ASP A 264 -9.80 13.12 -3.14
CA ASP A 264 -8.61 13.94 -2.96
C ASP A 264 -7.34 13.11 -3.10
N ILE A 265 -6.25 13.77 -3.50
CA ILE A 265 -4.93 13.15 -3.48
C ILE A 265 -4.38 13.21 -2.05
N GLU A 266 -4.34 12.07 -1.40
CA GLU A 266 -3.78 11.91 -0.05
C GLU A 266 -2.35 11.34 -0.05
N PRO A 267 -1.54 11.62 0.98
CA PRO A 267 -0.17 11.09 1.10
C PRO A 267 -0.07 9.56 1.00
N ARG A 268 -1.12 8.83 1.42
CA ARG A 268 -1.13 7.35 1.39
C ARG A 268 -1.09 6.77 -0.03
N PHE A 269 -1.55 7.50 -1.05
CA PHE A 269 -1.45 7.08 -2.45
C PHE A 269 -0.02 7.07 -2.97
N PHE A 270 0.88 7.81 -2.32
CA PHE A 270 2.31 7.77 -2.62
C PHE A 270 3.06 6.76 -1.75
N SER A 271 2.36 5.97 -0.92
CA SER A 271 3.00 4.94 -0.10
C SER A 271 2.97 3.59 -0.80
N PHE A 272 4.14 3.07 -1.21
CA PHE A 272 4.26 1.70 -1.72
C PHE A 272 4.04 0.63 -0.62
N ASN A 273 3.94 1.04 0.65
CA ASN A 273 3.56 0.18 1.78
C ASN A 273 2.03 0.09 1.97
N SER A 274 1.26 1.00 1.36
CA SER A 274 -0.20 0.99 1.42
C SER A 274 -0.76 0.31 0.17
N PRO A 275 -1.79 -0.54 0.25
CA PRO A 275 -2.39 -1.18 -0.92
C PRO A 275 -2.84 -0.20 -2.02
N GLN A 276 -3.22 1.03 -1.64
CA GLN A 276 -3.69 2.07 -2.55
C GLN A 276 -2.58 2.74 -3.35
N GLY A 277 -1.35 2.81 -2.82
CA GLY A 277 -0.18 3.38 -3.50
C GLY A 277 0.81 2.34 -4.02
N ALA A 278 0.64 1.08 -3.61
CA ALA A 278 1.48 -0.02 -4.03
C ALA A 278 1.16 -0.45 -5.46
N CYS A 279 2.20 -0.66 -6.26
CA CYS A 279 2.05 -1.28 -7.59
C CYS A 279 1.37 -2.65 -7.45
N SER A 280 0.26 -2.87 -8.17
CA SER A 280 -0.52 -4.12 -8.15
C SER A 280 0.28 -5.35 -8.57
N SER A 281 1.29 -5.13 -9.42
CA SER A 281 2.07 -6.21 -10.00
C SER A 281 3.15 -6.77 -9.07
N CYS A 282 3.73 -5.93 -8.21
CA CYS A 282 4.78 -6.33 -7.25
C CYS A 282 4.38 -6.09 -5.79
N THR A 283 3.16 -5.63 -5.54
CA THR A 283 2.65 -5.25 -4.21
C THR A 283 3.56 -4.25 -3.48
N GLY A 284 4.12 -3.31 -4.24
CA GLY A 284 5.01 -2.27 -3.72
C GLY A 284 6.44 -2.72 -3.40
N LEU A 285 6.84 -3.95 -3.74
CA LEU A 285 8.21 -4.43 -3.53
C LEU A 285 9.22 -3.84 -4.52
N GLY A 286 8.76 -3.32 -5.67
CA GLY A 286 9.63 -2.83 -6.74
C GLY A 286 10.39 -3.93 -7.52
N VAL A 287 10.36 -5.17 -7.04
CA VAL A 287 11.02 -6.33 -7.65
C VAL A 287 10.04 -7.47 -7.91
N LYS A 288 10.35 -8.30 -8.89
CA LYS A 288 9.68 -9.57 -9.15
C LYS A 288 10.73 -10.66 -9.31
N LEU A 289 10.46 -11.82 -8.71
CA LEU A 289 11.25 -13.01 -8.97
C LEU A 289 10.83 -13.56 -10.33
N VAL A 290 11.73 -13.44 -11.29
CA VAL A 290 11.55 -13.97 -12.64
C VAL A 290 12.54 -15.10 -12.89
N PHE A 291 12.16 -16.02 -13.76
CA PHE A 291 13.02 -17.09 -14.18
C PHE A 291 13.90 -16.63 -15.34
N GLU A 292 15.21 -16.64 -15.16
CA GLU A 292 16.15 -16.30 -16.22
C GLU A 292 16.78 -17.58 -16.80
N PRO A 293 16.59 -17.85 -18.11
CA PRO A 293 17.12 -19.06 -18.75
C PRO A 293 18.64 -19.23 -18.61
N GLU A 294 19.38 -18.14 -18.43
CA GLU A 294 20.85 -18.16 -18.32
C GLU A 294 21.33 -18.80 -17.01
N PHE A 295 20.59 -18.67 -15.91
CA PHE A 295 20.92 -19.37 -14.66
C PHE A 295 20.59 -20.86 -14.70
N VAL A 296 19.71 -21.27 -15.62
CA VAL A 296 19.29 -22.66 -15.83
C VAL A 296 20.32 -23.40 -16.64
N ILE A 297 20.83 -22.77 -17.70
CA ILE A 297 21.88 -23.29 -18.58
C ILE A 297 23.05 -22.30 -18.59
N PRO A 298 23.85 -22.26 -17.51
CA PRO A 298 24.94 -21.29 -17.38
C PRO A 298 26.09 -21.56 -18.35
N ASN A 299 26.31 -22.83 -18.70
CA ASN A 299 27.36 -23.23 -19.63
C ASN A 299 26.74 -23.90 -20.88
N LYS A 300 26.59 -23.10 -21.95
CA LYS A 300 26.03 -23.57 -23.22
C LYS A 300 26.97 -24.52 -24.00
N LYS A 301 28.23 -24.68 -23.56
CA LYS A 301 29.18 -25.63 -24.17
C LYS A 301 28.96 -27.07 -23.70
N LEU A 302 28.25 -27.27 -22.59
CA LEU A 302 27.89 -28.60 -22.11
C LEU A 302 26.74 -29.19 -22.94
N THR A 303 26.69 -30.50 -23.00
CA THR A 303 25.55 -31.25 -23.55
C THR A 303 24.50 -31.46 -22.46
N ILE A 304 23.29 -31.88 -22.84
CA ILE A 304 22.23 -32.18 -21.87
C ILE A 304 22.64 -33.36 -20.98
N GLU A 305 23.27 -34.40 -21.55
CA GLU A 305 23.79 -35.55 -20.79
C GLU A 305 24.96 -35.17 -19.86
N GLN A 306 25.74 -34.14 -20.20
CA GLN A 306 26.77 -33.58 -19.31
C GLN A 306 26.20 -32.68 -18.21
N GLY A 307 24.87 -32.56 -18.12
CA GLY A 307 24.21 -31.79 -17.06
C GLY A 307 24.19 -30.28 -17.34
N ALA A 308 24.05 -29.87 -18.61
CA ALA A 308 23.89 -28.46 -18.99
C ALA A 308 22.70 -27.78 -18.29
N VAL A 309 21.65 -28.53 -17.93
CA VAL A 309 20.48 -28.03 -17.19
C VAL A 309 20.74 -28.11 -15.68
N LYS A 310 21.25 -27.03 -15.12
CA LYS A 310 21.74 -26.94 -13.72
C LYS A 310 20.71 -27.34 -12.66
N PRO A 311 19.42 -26.91 -12.72
CA PRO A 311 18.43 -27.32 -11.72
C PRO A 311 18.17 -28.83 -11.67
N TRP A 312 18.40 -29.53 -12.80
CA TRP A 312 18.17 -30.98 -12.93
C TRP A 312 19.44 -31.82 -12.70
N ASN A 313 20.57 -31.16 -12.43
CA ASN A 313 21.87 -31.80 -12.20
C ASN A 313 22.16 -32.07 -10.70
N ARG A 314 21.39 -31.51 -9.75
CA ARG A 314 21.70 -31.63 -8.30
C ARG A 314 21.47 -33.05 -7.73
N ILE A 315 22.34 -33.38 -6.77
CA ILE A 315 22.80 -34.71 -6.32
C ILE A 315 21.88 -35.41 -5.27
N ALA A 316 20.75 -34.81 -4.87
CA ALA A 316 19.97 -35.29 -3.71
C ALA A 316 18.52 -35.76 -4.00
N GLY A 317 18.18 -36.08 -5.25
CA GLY A 317 16.87 -36.69 -5.55
C GLY A 317 16.55 -36.81 -7.04
N ASN A 318 16.13 -38.00 -7.45
CA ASN A 318 15.48 -38.32 -8.73
C ASN A 318 16.07 -37.74 -10.03
N GLN A 319 17.40 -37.73 -10.18
CA GLN A 319 18.07 -37.44 -11.46
C GLN A 319 17.55 -38.33 -12.62
N LYS A 320 17.23 -39.59 -12.34
CA LYS A 320 16.70 -40.54 -13.33
C LYS A 320 15.39 -40.07 -13.96
N GLY A 321 14.43 -39.57 -13.15
CA GLY A 321 13.12 -39.16 -13.65
C GLY A 321 13.18 -37.96 -14.59
N TYR A 322 13.93 -36.91 -14.23
CA TYR A 322 14.10 -35.74 -15.11
C TYR A 322 14.89 -36.07 -16.38
N MET A 323 15.90 -36.94 -16.30
CA MET A 323 16.64 -37.39 -17.48
C MET A 323 15.80 -38.28 -18.41
N GLU A 324 14.90 -39.10 -17.88
CA GLU A 324 13.94 -39.88 -18.69
C GLU A 324 12.94 -38.98 -19.43
N VAL A 325 12.45 -37.93 -18.76
CA VAL A 325 11.61 -36.90 -19.39
C VAL A 325 12.38 -36.20 -20.51
N LEU A 326 13.62 -35.77 -20.24
CA LEU A 326 14.50 -35.17 -21.24
C LEU A 326 14.72 -36.08 -22.45
N ARG A 327 14.99 -37.38 -22.23
CA ARG A 327 15.15 -38.39 -23.30
C ARG A 327 13.88 -38.58 -24.11
N THR A 328 12.73 -38.60 -23.46
CA THR A 328 11.42 -38.75 -24.13
C THR A 328 11.12 -37.53 -25.00
N VAL A 329 11.34 -36.32 -24.47
CA VAL A 329 11.17 -35.06 -25.21
C VAL A 329 12.15 -34.99 -26.37
N ALA A 330 13.42 -35.32 -26.13
CA ALA A 330 14.46 -35.32 -27.16
C ALA A 330 14.14 -36.31 -28.29
N LYS A 331 13.63 -37.51 -27.99
CA LYS A 331 13.19 -38.49 -28.99
C LYS A 331 12.01 -37.95 -29.83
N LYS A 332 11.02 -37.32 -29.19
CA LYS A 332 9.85 -36.74 -29.89
C LYS A 332 10.21 -35.51 -30.73
N LYS A 333 11.11 -34.66 -30.24
CA LYS A 333 11.52 -33.41 -30.88
C LYS A 333 12.77 -33.53 -31.75
N LYS A 334 13.35 -34.72 -31.86
CA LYS A 334 14.60 -35.00 -32.59
C LYS A 334 15.74 -34.08 -32.14
N ILE A 335 15.95 -33.97 -30.82
CA ILE A 335 17.04 -33.22 -30.20
C ILE A 335 18.14 -34.21 -29.86
N ASP A 336 19.38 -33.92 -30.25
CA ASP A 336 20.54 -34.72 -29.86
C ASP A 336 21.04 -34.28 -28.48
N LEU A 337 20.95 -35.18 -27.50
CA LEU A 337 21.32 -34.93 -26.12
C LEU A 337 22.85 -34.85 -25.90
N ASN A 338 23.64 -35.39 -26.82
CA ASN A 338 25.10 -35.36 -26.80
C ASN A 338 25.66 -34.17 -27.59
N LYS A 339 24.79 -33.33 -28.14
CA LYS A 339 25.19 -32.10 -28.81
C LYS A 339 25.29 -30.96 -27.78
N PRO A 340 26.38 -30.16 -27.79
CA PRO A 340 26.47 -28.96 -26.98
C PRO A 340 25.27 -28.03 -27.22
N ILE A 341 24.74 -27.42 -26.15
CA ILE A 341 23.55 -26.56 -26.23
C ILE A 341 23.74 -25.42 -27.25
N GLU A 342 24.93 -24.82 -27.31
CA GLU A 342 25.27 -23.74 -28.26
C GLU A 342 25.14 -24.15 -29.73
N LYS A 343 25.19 -25.46 -30.03
CA LYS A 343 25.05 -26.00 -31.39
C LYS A 343 23.62 -26.46 -31.70
N LEU A 344 22.68 -26.33 -30.76
CA LEU A 344 21.27 -26.57 -31.02
C LEU A 344 20.69 -25.41 -31.84
N SER A 345 19.74 -25.72 -32.73
CA SER A 345 19.01 -24.67 -33.44
C SER A 345 18.10 -23.89 -32.49
N ALA A 346 17.75 -22.64 -32.84
CA ALA A 346 16.85 -21.81 -32.03
C ALA A 346 15.49 -22.50 -31.74
N LYS A 347 15.00 -23.34 -32.67
CA LYS A 347 13.77 -24.13 -32.53
C LYS A 347 13.93 -25.36 -31.64
N GLN A 348 15.15 -25.86 -31.45
CA GLN A 348 15.44 -26.96 -30.52
C GLN A 348 15.73 -26.42 -29.11
N TYR A 349 16.25 -25.19 -29.00
CA TYR A 349 16.50 -24.50 -27.74
C TYR A 349 15.23 -23.92 -27.11
N LYS A 350 14.34 -23.36 -27.94
CA LYS A 350 13.01 -22.88 -27.55
C LYS A 350 12.00 -24.03 -27.47
#